data_AF-A0A9J7A5S4-F1
#
_entry.id   AF-A0A9J7A5S4-F1
#
_cell.length_a   1.000
_cell.length_b   1.000
_cell.length_c   1.000
_cell.angle_alpha   90.00
_cell.angle_beta   90.00
_cell.angle_gamma   90.00
#
_symmetry.space_group_name_H-M   'P 1'
#
loop_
_entity.id
_entity.type
_entity.pdbx_description
1 polymer ?
#
loop_
_entity_poly.entity_id
_entity_poly.type
_entity_poly.pdbx_seq_one_letter_code
_entity_poly.pdbx_strand_id
1 'polypeptide(L)'
;MQGKSKVAAIIIIASVMCALGLYVWAGAKQAGLYGYGFMRLYQGDLVVNFDRSLVWLDETGRERRALDLQIEGLRPVGDFDFFANGDVLVYHRAAPLGVWQNIKAFLRLREPSRLGSAVQAGARADGFYRCRLAPLDCQPLLNPQVLPARSLRLAVDREQNVIYLADTADHSVYKLSASGEVLAARREGFKFPNQLIIREGSLWLADTNHHRLVELNTATDKFATEVNSYRVTLGGEHRWPHQLTPTRDGFWVLVGNNAMANGRLALVTGEGEVSQPLAANVLSGAGLTDPLAIQLWQGDLWLSDFAEPKLVRINVQSQRAHRVESESLAALEQRYLARYSHYQLWKNTAIALFVLVLVGGFIAAWLLEKEQTRAAIRSAGRAKTFSVDGEVTPTGSDEIVWLPSALKPWHHWLPKIIWVIWGFMLLALALLYFGAEETPAAIMQLGVIMVVFLAVVSWGVQRLFGFLSASRLGVIGESLVLVDGKGARTVARGAELAYSQHFIFADQIALALGNPNMRFFNEAELKKWVYPRLKQGHKLSPWEQTKHLWRLRHPQMIYSAVMLLAVLILYLLIEFVLVKP
;
A
#
# COMPACT_ATOMS: atom_id res chain seq x y z
N MET A 1 2.90 -12.48 -36.54
CA MET A 1 3.15 -11.04 -36.43
C MET A 1 4.29 -10.63 -37.34
N GLN A 2 4.01 -9.78 -38.32
CA GLN A 2 5.06 -9.13 -39.13
C GLN A 2 5.89 -8.18 -38.26
N GLY A 3 7.12 -7.83 -38.68
CA GLY A 3 8.06 -7.01 -37.88
C GLY A 3 7.48 -5.70 -37.34
N LYS A 4 6.57 -5.04 -38.09
CA LYS A 4 5.92 -3.78 -37.71
C LYS A 4 5.00 -3.91 -36.48
N SER A 5 4.30 -5.04 -36.33
CA SER A 5 3.39 -5.31 -35.21
C SER A 5 4.15 -5.49 -33.88
N LYS A 6 5.36 -6.07 -33.93
CA LYS A 6 6.22 -6.22 -32.76
C LYS A 6 6.73 -4.87 -32.22
N VAL A 7 7.11 -3.97 -33.13
CA VAL A 7 7.56 -2.61 -32.75
C VAL A 7 6.41 -1.82 -32.12
N ALA A 8 5.20 -1.87 -32.70
CA ALA A 8 4.03 -1.23 -32.13
C ALA A 8 3.70 -1.75 -30.72
N ALA A 9 3.76 -3.07 -30.50
CA ALA A 9 3.53 -3.66 -29.18
C ALA A 9 4.57 -3.20 -28.13
N ILE A 10 5.85 -3.12 -28.50
CA ILE A 10 6.91 -2.63 -27.60
C ILE A 10 6.64 -1.17 -27.21
N ILE A 11 6.27 -0.32 -28.17
CA ILE A 11 5.95 1.09 -27.93
C ILE A 11 4.76 1.21 -26.96
N ILE A 12 3.68 0.46 -27.20
CA ILE A 12 2.49 0.46 -26.33
C ILE A 12 2.86 0.06 -24.90
N ILE A 13 3.62 -1.01 -24.72
CA ILE A 13 4.04 -1.48 -23.40
C ILE A 13 4.91 -0.44 -22.70
N ALA A 14 5.89 0.13 -23.39
CA ALA A 14 6.75 1.17 -22.83
C ALA A 14 5.94 2.41 -22.40
N SER A 15 5.00 2.86 -23.24
CA SER A 15 4.13 4.00 -22.93
C SER A 15 3.19 3.72 -21.74
N VAL A 16 2.64 2.50 -21.62
CA VAL A 16 1.87 2.07 -20.44
C VAL A 16 2.72 2.12 -19.17
N MET A 17 3.94 1.60 -19.22
CA MET A 17 4.85 1.61 -18.08
C MET A 17 5.24 3.04 -17.66
N CYS A 18 5.48 3.93 -18.63
CA CYS A 18 5.73 5.35 -18.36
C CYS A 18 4.52 6.03 -17.71
N ALA A 19 3.31 5.78 -18.21
CA ALA A 19 2.08 6.32 -17.63
C ALA A 19 1.88 5.84 -16.17
N LEU A 20 2.08 4.55 -15.91
CA LEU A 20 1.99 4.01 -14.56
C LEU A 20 3.06 4.58 -13.63
N GLY A 21 4.30 4.71 -14.10
CA GLY A 21 5.39 5.32 -13.35
C GLY A 21 5.11 6.78 -12.98
N LEU A 22 4.52 7.56 -13.90
CA LEU A 22 4.10 8.93 -13.65
C LEU A 22 2.97 9.02 -12.61
N TYR A 23 1.98 8.12 -12.70
CA TYR A 23 0.88 8.04 -11.72
C TYR A 23 1.42 7.78 -10.31
N VAL A 24 2.32 6.80 -10.19
CA VAL A 24 2.99 6.43 -8.95
C VAL A 24 3.81 7.59 -8.39
N TRP A 25 4.64 8.23 -9.22
CA TRP A 25 5.49 9.35 -8.81
C TRP A 25 4.66 10.51 -8.27
N ALA A 26 3.61 10.90 -9.00
CA ALA A 26 2.72 11.99 -8.61
C ALA A 26 1.94 11.64 -7.33
N GLY A 27 1.48 10.38 -7.20
CA GLY A 27 0.88 9.86 -5.98
C GLY A 27 1.81 9.95 -4.77
N ALA A 28 3.06 9.53 -4.90
CA ALA A 28 4.05 9.59 -3.83
C ALA A 28 4.39 11.04 -3.42
N LYS A 29 4.52 11.96 -4.39
CA LYS A 29 4.76 13.38 -4.10
C LYS A 29 3.54 14.04 -3.43
N GLN A 30 2.33 13.71 -3.86
CA GLN A 30 1.08 14.12 -3.20
C GLN A 30 0.98 13.57 -1.76
N ALA A 31 1.39 12.31 -1.56
CA ALA A 31 1.39 11.65 -0.26
C ALA A 31 2.34 12.31 0.74
N GLY A 32 3.49 12.82 0.25
CA GLY A 32 4.49 13.52 1.06
C GLY A 32 4.16 14.99 1.40
N LEU A 33 3.01 15.51 0.98
CA LEU A 33 2.55 16.83 1.41
C LEU A 33 1.96 16.75 2.83
N TYR A 34 2.53 17.54 3.74
CA TYR A 34 2.02 17.72 5.09
C TYR A 34 1.19 19.00 5.17
N GLY A 35 0.02 18.90 5.81
CA GLY A 35 -0.87 20.03 6.06
C GLY A 35 -0.87 20.39 7.55
N TYR A 36 -2.06 20.63 8.10
CA TYR A 36 -2.22 20.79 9.54
C TYR A 36 -1.77 19.55 10.31
N GLY A 37 -1.04 19.77 11.38
CA GLY A 37 -0.68 18.78 12.39
C GLY A 37 -1.50 19.00 13.66
N PHE A 38 -0.82 18.93 14.80
CA PHE A 38 -1.44 19.08 16.12
C PHE A 38 -1.45 20.53 16.61
N MET A 39 -2.17 20.74 17.71
CA MET A 39 -2.33 22.04 18.34
C MET A 39 -2.04 21.94 19.83
N ARG A 40 -1.50 23.02 20.41
CA ARG A 40 -1.18 23.11 21.84
C ARG A 40 -1.49 24.50 22.36
N LEU A 41 -2.04 24.57 23.57
CA LEU A 41 -2.11 25.82 24.31
C LEU A 41 -0.78 26.11 25.01
N TYR A 42 -0.26 27.31 24.79
CA TYR A 42 0.98 27.76 25.40
C TYR A 42 0.92 29.26 25.68
N GLN A 43 1.16 29.65 26.94
CA GLN A 43 1.17 31.05 27.39
C GLN A 43 -0.07 31.88 26.98
N GLY A 44 -1.23 31.23 26.90
CA GLY A 44 -2.48 31.92 26.52
C GLY A 44 -2.66 32.10 25.01
N ASP A 45 -1.84 31.46 24.19
CA ASP A 45 -2.03 31.38 22.74
C ASP A 45 -2.27 29.93 22.32
N LEU A 46 -3.02 29.75 21.24
CA LEU A 46 -3.13 28.48 20.53
C LEU A 46 -2.01 28.38 19.50
N VAL A 47 -1.11 27.43 19.68
CA VAL A 47 -0.05 27.14 18.71
C VAL A 47 -0.51 26.01 17.80
N VAL A 48 -0.54 26.30 16.51
CA VAL A 48 -0.94 25.37 15.46
C VAL A 48 0.27 24.97 14.64
N ASN A 49 0.49 23.68 14.46
CA ASN A 49 1.49 23.17 13.52
C ASN A 49 0.87 23.02 12.13
N PHE A 50 1.57 23.54 11.11
CA PHE A 50 1.27 23.32 9.71
C PHE A 50 2.56 22.99 8.97
N ASP A 51 2.68 21.78 8.44
CA ASP A 51 3.93 21.24 7.87
C ASP A 51 5.10 21.47 8.84
N ARG A 52 6.00 22.41 8.53
CA ARG A 52 7.19 22.72 9.33
C ARG A 52 7.10 24.06 10.04
N SER A 53 5.93 24.69 10.01
CA SER A 53 5.67 25.97 10.64
C SER A 53 4.86 25.80 11.92
N LEU A 54 5.11 26.71 12.87
CA LEU A 54 4.29 26.92 14.05
C LEU A 54 3.67 28.32 13.96
N VAL A 55 2.36 28.42 14.18
CA VAL A 55 1.62 29.69 14.14
C VAL A 55 0.88 29.87 15.47
N TRP A 56 1.12 30.99 16.13
CA TRP A 56 0.48 31.38 17.38
C TRP A 56 -0.75 32.23 17.09
N LEU A 57 -1.88 31.81 17.62
CA LEU A 57 -3.17 32.46 17.47
C LEU A 57 -3.69 32.90 18.84
N ASP A 58 -4.27 34.08 18.89
CA ASP A 58 -5.01 34.54 20.07
C ASP A 58 -6.41 33.90 20.15
N GLU A 59 -7.15 34.19 21.22
CA GLU A 59 -8.47 33.62 21.50
C GLU A 59 -9.50 33.94 20.41
N THR A 60 -9.28 35.01 19.65
CA THR A 60 -10.13 35.42 18.53
C THR A 60 -9.72 34.78 17.21
N GLY A 61 -8.60 34.08 17.18
CA GLY A 61 -8.00 33.47 16.00
C GLY A 61 -7.09 34.38 15.20
N ARG A 62 -6.70 35.53 15.74
CA ARG A 62 -5.75 36.42 15.08
C ARG A 62 -4.34 35.92 15.31
N GLU A 63 -3.56 35.96 14.24
CA GLU A 63 -2.15 35.60 14.29
C GLU A 63 -1.33 36.61 15.11
N ARG A 64 -0.56 36.09 16.06
CA ARG A 64 0.41 36.88 16.84
C ARG A 64 1.84 36.71 16.34
N ARG A 65 2.16 35.51 15.89
CA ARG A 65 3.50 35.13 15.43
C ARG A 65 3.43 33.90 14.56
N ALA A 66 4.31 33.82 13.56
CA ALA A 66 4.64 32.59 12.86
C ALA A 66 6.14 32.31 12.96
N LEU A 67 6.50 31.02 12.92
CA LEU A 67 7.88 30.55 12.92
C LEU A 67 8.00 29.37 11.96
N ASP A 68 9.00 29.41 11.08
CA ASP A 68 9.34 28.30 10.19
C ASP A 68 10.57 27.54 10.73
N LEU A 69 10.39 26.27 11.06
CA LEU A 69 11.47 25.39 11.55
C LEU A 69 12.39 24.92 10.41
N GLN A 70 12.05 25.16 9.13
CA GLN A 70 12.92 24.84 7.99
C GLN A 70 14.25 25.58 8.04
N ILE A 71 14.30 26.75 8.66
CA ILE A 71 15.51 27.56 8.78
C ILE A 71 16.63 26.77 9.47
N GLU A 72 16.27 25.88 10.39
CA GLU A 72 17.20 25.00 11.11
C GLU A 72 17.47 23.66 10.38
N GLY A 73 16.96 23.49 9.17
CA GLY A 73 17.04 22.22 8.42
C GLY A 73 16.21 21.10 9.05
N LEU A 74 15.31 21.41 9.99
CA LEU A 74 14.48 20.42 10.64
C LEU A 74 13.30 19.99 9.75
N ARG A 75 12.97 18.71 9.89
CA ARG A 75 11.77 18.07 9.34
C ARG A 75 10.98 17.49 10.51
N PRO A 76 10.21 18.32 11.24
CA PRO A 76 9.39 17.85 12.34
C PRO A 76 8.36 16.84 11.82
N VAL A 77 8.18 15.74 12.54
CA VAL A 77 7.13 14.75 12.26
C VAL A 77 6.44 14.36 13.57
N GLY A 78 5.13 14.14 13.50
CA GLY A 78 4.34 13.77 14.67
C GLY A 78 3.97 14.98 15.54
N ASP A 79 4.04 14.80 16.85
CA ASP A 79 3.59 15.77 17.85
C ASP A 79 4.70 16.73 18.30
N PHE A 80 4.30 17.81 18.97
CA PHE A 80 5.20 18.77 19.61
C PHE A 80 4.61 19.24 20.94
N ASP A 81 5.45 19.76 21.82
CA ASP A 81 5.00 20.42 23.04
C ASP A 81 6.07 21.39 23.56
N PHE A 82 5.73 22.15 24.59
CA PHE A 82 6.56 23.19 25.18
C PHE A 82 7.00 22.83 26.59
N PHE A 83 8.28 23.11 26.86
CA PHE A 83 8.80 23.19 28.21
C PHE A 83 8.36 24.48 28.91
N ALA A 84 8.48 24.52 30.23
CA ALA A 84 8.11 25.70 31.03
C ALA A 84 8.88 26.98 30.66
N ASN A 85 10.11 26.83 30.14
CA ASN A 85 10.95 27.94 29.71
C ASN A 85 10.66 28.41 28.27
N GLY A 86 9.68 27.81 27.59
CA GLY A 86 9.28 28.17 26.23
C GLY A 86 10.07 27.55 25.10
N ASP A 87 11.00 26.65 25.42
CA ASP A 87 11.59 25.80 24.40
C ASP A 87 10.54 24.83 23.86
N VAL A 88 10.56 24.58 22.55
CA VAL A 88 9.70 23.58 21.91
C VAL A 88 10.45 22.27 21.73
N LEU A 89 9.78 21.17 22.05
CA LEU A 89 10.23 19.81 21.76
C LEU A 89 9.59 19.33 20.46
N VAL A 90 10.41 18.92 19.50
CA VAL A 90 9.97 18.34 18.23
C VAL A 90 10.75 17.06 17.94
N TYR A 91 10.17 16.14 17.16
CA TYR A 91 10.90 14.99 16.64
C TYR A 91 11.27 15.21 15.18
N HIS A 92 12.56 15.17 14.88
CA HIS A 92 13.09 15.27 13.54
C HIS A 92 13.24 13.90 12.90
N ARG A 93 12.85 13.80 11.62
CA ARG A 93 13.20 12.66 10.78
C ARG A 93 13.95 13.11 9.52
N ALA A 94 15.17 12.60 9.34
CA ALA A 94 16.05 12.92 8.23
C ALA A 94 15.47 12.40 6.89
N ALA A 95 14.99 11.15 6.88
CA ALA A 95 14.48 10.48 5.69
C ALA A 95 13.00 10.05 5.84
N PRO A 96 12.19 10.12 4.76
CA PRO A 96 10.84 9.59 4.78
C PRO A 96 10.84 8.07 5.06
N LEU A 97 9.70 7.55 5.56
CA LEU A 97 9.54 6.12 5.84
C LEU A 97 9.69 5.27 4.58
N GLY A 98 10.36 4.12 4.71
CA GLY A 98 10.52 3.13 3.64
C GLY A 98 9.31 2.20 3.48
N VAL A 99 9.23 1.38 2.41
CA VAL A 99 8.08 0.47 2.13
C VAL A 99 7.73 -0.34 3.34
N TRP A 100 8.75 -0.97 3.94
CA TRP A 100 8.51 -1.96 4.96
C TRP A 100 7.95 -1.27 6.20
N GLN A 101 8.41 -0.07 6.53
CA GLN A 101 7.80 0.70 7.61
C GLN A 101 6.36 1.06 7.29
N ASN A 102 6.08 1.46 6.06
CA ASN A 102 4.71 1.74 5.64
C ASN A 102 3.87 0.41 5.69
N ILE A 103 4.40 -0.76 5.26
CA ILE A 103 3.69 -2.07 5.26
C ILE A 103 3.31 -2.43 6.68
N LYS A 104 4.26 -2.31 7.60
CA LYS A 104 4.01 -2.51 9.02
C LYS A 104 2.92 -1.57 9.52
N ALA A 105 2.94 -0.31 9.09
CA ALA A 105 1.95 0.67 9.50
C ALA A 105 0.53 0.28 9.05
N PHE A 106 0.34 -0.10 7.78
CA PHE A 106 -0.96 -0.53 7.24
C PHE A 106 -1.44 -1.84 7.84
N LEU A 107 -0.56 -2.82 7.98
CA LEU A 107 -0.87 -4.08 8.65
C LEU A 107 -0.98 -3.93 10.17
N ARG A 108 -0.80 -2.70 10.69
CA ARG A 108 -0.86 -2.37 12.12
C ARG A 108 0.06 -3.26 12.98
N LEU A 109 1.22 -3.61 12.44
CA LEU A 109 2.23 -4.41 13.12
C LEU A 109 3.02 -3.54 14.09
N ARG A 110 3.35 -4.11 15.24
CA ARG A 110 4.22 -3.49 16.23
C ARG A 110 5.62 -3.29 15.63
N GLU A 111 6.17 -2.09 15.77
CA GLU A 111 7.57 -1.80 15.42
C GLU A 111 8.27 -1.20 16.64
N PRO A 112 9.27 -1.89 17.21
CA PRO A 112 9.96 -1.40 18.39
C PRO A 112 10.76 -0.13 18.07
N SER A 113 10.86 0.76 19.06
CA SER A 113 11.70 1.94 18.99
C SER A 113 13.16 1.54 18.72
N ARG A 114 13.89 2.35 17.95
CA ARG A 114 15.28 2.07 17.60
C ARG A 114 16.23 2.71 18.60
N LEU A 115 17.40 2.11 18.76
CA LEU A 115 18.57 2.73 19.42
C LEU A 115 19.46 3.31 18.32
N GLY A 116 19.56 4.63 18.23
CA GLY A 116 20.52 5.40 17.40
C GLY A 116 20.57 5.08 15.89
N SER A 117 20.21 6.05 15.03
CA SER A 117 20.41 5.93 13.58
C SER A 117 21.81 6.42 13.16
N ALA A 118 22.43 5.75 12.18
CA ALA A 118 23.64 6.25 11.52
C ALA A 118 23.36 7.57 10.78
N VAL A 119 24.19 8.58 11.03
CA VAL A 119 24.07 9.93 10.47
C VAL A 119 24.68 9.94 9.06
N GLN A 120 23.94 10.41 8.05
CA GLN A 120 24.54 10.78 6.77
C GLN A 120 25.36 12.07 6.94
N ALA A 121 26.57 12.11 6.39
CA ALA A 121 27.48 13.26 6.53
C ALA A 121 26.77 14.57 6.10
N GLY A 122 26.67 15.52 7.04
CA GLY A 122 26.07 16.84 6.82
C GLY A 122 24.56 16.95 7.09
N ALA A 123 23.84 15.85 7.35
CA ALA A 123 22.42 15.88 7.70
C ALA A 123 22.20 15.73 9.22
N ARG A 124 21.17 16.39 9.76
CA ARG A 124 20.72 16.16 11.13
C ARG A 124 20.22 14.72 11.30
N ALA A 125 20.52 14.12 12.46
CA ALA A 125 20.12 12.74 12.76
C ALA A 125 18.64 12.66 13.14
N ASP A 126 18.02 11.51 12.93
CA ASP A 126 16.69 11.23 13.50
C ASP A 126 16.74 11.39 15.03
N GLY A 127 15.76 12.08 15.61
CA GLY A 127 15.67 12.20 17.05
C GLY A 127 14.89 13.40 17.54
N PHE A 128 14.81 13.53 18.87
CA PHE A 128 14.18 14.68 19.49
C PHE A 128 15.13 15.88 19.52
N TYR A 129 14.59 17.05 19.16
CA TYR A 129 15.27 18.33 19.20
C TYR A 129 14.52 19.26 20.14
N ARG A 130 15.27 19.98 20.97
CA ARG A 130 14.80 21.07 21.80
C ARG A 130 15.21 22.37 21.15
N CYS A 131 14.22 23.20 20.82
CA CYS A 131 14.43 24.45 20.11
C CYS A 131 14.08 25.64 21.00
N ARG A 132 15.06 26.50 21.25
CA ARG A 132 14.82 27.85 21.75
C ARG A 132 14.23 28.67 20.60
N LEU A 133 13.21 29.48 20.87
CA LEU A 133 12.47 30.19 19.81
C LEU A 133 12.98 31.62 19.53
N ALA A 134 13.79 32.19 20.41
CA ALA A 134 14.31 33.55 20.29
C ALA A 134 15.70 33.67 20.95
N PRO A 135 16.80 33.62 20.16
CA PRO A 135 16.85 33.28 18.73
C PRO A 135 16.42 31.82 18.49
N LEU A 136 16.04 31.50 17.25
CA LEU A 136 15.78 30.12 16.86
C LEU A 136 17.10 29.34 16.91
N ASP A 137 17.19 28.38 17.83
CA ASP A 137 18.37 27.52 18.01
C ASP A 137 17.89 26.13 18.46
N CYS A 138 18.12 25.13 17.62
CA CYS A 138 17.62 23.78 17.81
C CYS A 138 18.75 22.79 18.06
N GLN A 139 18.80 22.24 19.27
CA GLN A 139 19.81 21.26 19.68
C GLN A 139 19.17 19.88 19.85
N PRO A 140 19.87 18.78 19.49
CA PRO A 140 19.39 17.44 19.79
C PRO A 140 19.29 17.27 21.32
N LEU A 141 18.32 16.49 21.80
CA LEU A 141 18.31 16.11 23.21
C LEU A 141 19.58 15.32 23.52
N LEU A 142 20.11 15.49 24.74
CA LEU A 142 21.42 14.97 25.12
C LEU A 142 21.46 13.44 25.17
N ASN A 143 20.39 12.80 25.66
CA ASN A 143 20.34 11.37 25.93
C ASN A 143 19.09 10.69 25.31
N PRO A 144 18.87 10.72 23.98
CA PRO A 144 17.68 10.14 23.39
C PRO A 144 17.80 8.60 23.37
N GLN A 145 17.26 7.94 24.40
CA GLN A 145 17.26 6.47 24.49
C GLN A 145 16.11 5.83 23.72
N VAL A 146 15.09 6.61 23.34
CA VAL A 146 13.91 6.15 22.60
C VAL A 146 13.78 6.94 21.31
N LEU A 147 13.83 6.26 20.18
CA LEU A 147 13.57 6.84 18.85
C LEU A 147 12.35 6.15 18.23
N PRO A 148 11.17 6.80 18.23
CA PRO A 148 9.98 6.23 17.65
C PRO A 148 10.14 5.93 16.16
N ALA A 149 9.75 4.71 15.76
CA ALA A 149 9.94 4.25 14.38
C ALA A 149 9.03 5.00 13.38
N ARG A 150 7.84 5.45 13.80
CA ARG A 150 6.85 6.13 12.95
C ARG A 150 6.09 7.24 13.68
N SER A 151 4.81 7.02 14.02
CA SER A 151 3.92 7.93 14.72
C SER A 151 4.20 7.94 16.23
N LEU A 152 4.22 9.14 16.81
CA LEU A 152 4.47 9.39 18.22
C LEU A 152 3.60 10.54 18.71
N ARG A 153 3.41 10.60 20.04
CA ARG A 153 2.61 11.62 20.72
C ARG A 153 3.31 12.10 21.98
N LEU A 154 3.22 13.39 22.25
CA LEU A 154 3.99 14.05 23.31
C LEU A 154 3.08 14.79 24.28
N ALA A 155 3.40 14.73 25.56
CA ALA A 155 2.89 15.65 26.57
C ALA A 155 4.05 16.03 27.50
N VAL A 156 4.33 17.33 27.65
CA VAL A 156 5.36 17.82 28.57
C VAL A 156 4.70 18.31 29.84
N ASP A 157 5.07 17.70 30.96
CA ASP A 157 4.76 18.21 32.29
C ASP A 157 5.66 19.41 32.55
N ARG A 158 5.08 20.60 32.50
CA ARG A 158 5.83 21.86 32.65
C ARG A 158 6.23 22.12 34.10
N GLU A 159 5.50 21.58 35.08
CA GLU A 159 5.82 21.75 36.49
C GLU A 159 7.01 20.86 36.87
N GLN A 160 7.01 19.62 36.41
CA GLN A 160 8.06 18.64 36.69
C GLN A 160 9.20 18.65 35.66
N ASN A 161 8.99 19.33 34.53
CA ASN A 161 9.90 19.34 33.38
C ASN A 161 10.19 17.92 32.86
N VAL A 162 9.15 17.09 32.78
CA VAL A 162 9.19 15.67 32.35
C VAL A 162 8.45 15.53 31.02
N ILE A 163 8.96 14.65 30.16
CA ILE A 163 8.35 14.35 28.86
C ILE A 163 7.61 13.01 28.97
N TYR A 164 6.32 12.99 28.65
CA TYR A 164 5.60 11.77 28.38
C TYR A 164 5.53 11.53 26.88
N LEU A 165 5.86 10.30 26.46
CA LEU A 165 5.90 9.89 25.08
C LEU A 165 5.05 8.64 24.89
N ALA A 166 4.07 8.70 23.99
CA ALA A 166 3.40 7.53 23.48
C ALA A 166 4.04 7.16 22.13
N ASP A 167 4.74 6.04 22.09
CA ASP A 167 5.19 5.43 20.85
C ASP A 167 4.05 4.56 20.32
N THR A 168 3.24 5.17 19.47
CA THR A 168 2.07 4.53 18.85
C THR A 168 2.47 3.29 18.05
N ALA A 169 3.67 3.25 17.50
CA ALA A 169 4.17 2.13 16.71
C ALA A 169 4.54 0.91 17.56
N ASP A 170 5.17 1.17 18.69
CA ASP A 170 5.66 0.16 19.62
C ASP A 170 4.58 -0.25 20.65
N HIS A 171 3.44 0.43 20.67
CA HIS A 171 2.39 0.24 21.67
C HIS A 171 2.89 0.48 23.11
N SER A 172 3.79 1.45 23.24
CA SER A 172 4.50 1.72 24.48
C SER A 172 4.28 3.17 24.91
N VAL A 173 4.35 3.40 26.22
CA VAL A 173 4.36 4.74 26.82
C VAL A 173 5.61 4.88 27.67
N TYR A 174 6.25 6.03 27.60
CA TYR A 174 7.52 6.34 28.27
C TYR A 174 7.38 7.62 29.10
N LYS A 175 8.07 7.65 30.23
CA LYS A 175 8.37 8.84 31.03
C LYS A 175 9.85 9.14 30.84
N LEU A 176 10.17 10.31 30.30
CA LEU A 176 11.53 10.74 30.03
C LEU A 176 11.87 12.00 30.82
N SER A 177 13.13 12.16 31.19
CA SER A 177 13.64 13.43 31.71
C SER A 177 13.64 14.50 30.60
N ALA A 178 13.81 15.78 30.98
CA ALA A 178 13.99 16.87 30.01
C ALA A 178 15.18 16.69 29.05
N SER A 179 16.14 15.82 29.38
CA SER A 179 17.30 15.49 28.53
C SER A 179 17.10 14.24 27.68
N GLY A 180 15.96 13.54 27.84
CA GLY A 180 15.57 12.38 27.02
C GLY A 180 15.87 11.01 27.64
N GLU A 181 16.40 10.98 28.87
CA GLU A 181 16.67 9.74 29.60
C GLU A 181 15.36 9.04 30.00
N VAL A 182 15.27 7.72 29.82
CA VAL A 182 14.09 6.95 30.24
C VAL A 182 14.06 6.81 31.75
N LEU A 183 13.10 7.47 32.39
CA LEU A 183 12.86 7.37 33.83
C LEU A 183 11.97 6.16 34.16
N ALA A 184 10.97 5.90 33.31
CA ALA A 184 10.11 4.74 33.39
C ALA A 184 9.47 4.42 32.02
N ALA A 185 9.00 3.18 31.85
CA ALA A 185 8.33 2.77 30.62
C ALA A 185 7.28 1.69 30.91
N ARG A 186 6.18 1.71 30.15
CA ARG A 186 5.22 0.62 30.06
C ARG A 186 5.11 0.19 28.60
N ARG A 187 5.60 -1.02 28.31
CA ARG A 187 5.72 -1.58 26.94
C ARG A 187 4.60 -2.52 26.53
N GLU A 188 3.64 -2.74 27.42
CA GLU A 188 2.51 -3.67 27.26
C GLU A 188 1.23 -3.13 27.91
N GLY A 189 0.09 -3.61 27.45
CA GLY A 189 -1.24 -3.25 27.95
C GLY A 189 -1.97 -2.16 27.15
N PHE A 190 -1.29 -1.53 26.19
CA PHE A 190 -1.87 -0.55 25.28
C PHE A 190 -1.80 -1.05 23.83
N LYS A 191 -2.62 -0.48 22.95
CA LYS A 191 -2.63 -0.79 21.52
C LYS A 191 -2.92 0.48 20.73
N PHE A 192 -1.91 0.94 20.00
CA PHE A 192 -1.92 2.25 19.31
C PHE A 192 -2.25 3.39 20.28
N PRO A 193 -1.42 3.63 21.31
CA PRO A 193 -1.56 4.81 22.15
C PRO A 193 -1.39 6.05 21.27
N ASN A 194 -2.48 6.80 21.06
CA ASN A 194 -2.46 8.05 20.32
C ASN A 194 -2.21 9.19 21.31
N GLN A 195 -3.18 10.04 21.61
CA GLN A 195 -2.90 11.26 22.35
C GLN A 195 -2.64 11.02 23.85
N LEU A 196 -1.66 11.76 24.37
CA LEU A 196 -1.39 11.96 25.79
C LEU A 196 -1.80 13.37 26.20
N ILE A 197 -2.32 13.52 27.40
CA ILE A 197 -2.75 14.80 27.98
C ILE A 197 -2.53 14.73 29.49
N ILE A 198 -2.06 15.82 30.07
CA ILE A 198 -1.98 15.98 31.52
C ILE A 198 -3.21 16.76 31.98
N ARG A 199 -3.93 16.22 32.96
CA ARG A 199 -5.06 16.88 33.61
C ARG A 199 -5.01 16.59 35.11
N GLU A 200 -5.00 17.66 35.92
CA GLU A 200 -5.06 17.55 37.39
C GLU A 200 -3.96 16.62 37.98
N GLY A 201 -2.76 16.62 37.37
CA GLY A 201 -1.62 15.79 37.78
C GLY A 201 -1.66 14.34 37.27
N SER A 202 -2.78 13.91 36.69
CA SER A 202 -2.92 12.60 36.03
C SER A 202 -2.60 12.67 34.54
N LEU A 203 -2.07 11.58 34.01
CA LEU A 203 -1.83 11.42 32.58
C LEU A 203 -2.98 10.63 31.94
N TRP A 204 -3.65 11.23 30.97
CA TRP A 204 -4.71 10.59 30.21
C TRP A 204 -4.22 10.14 28.85
N LEU A 205 -4.64 8.95 28.43
CA LEU A 205 -4.25 8.31 27.18
C LEU A 205 -5.49 7.91 26.36
N ALA A 206 -5.47 8.21 25.06
CA ALA A 206 -6.34 7.55 24.08
C ALA A 206 -5.73 6.21 23.64
N ASP A 207 -6.22 5.11 24.22
CA ASP A 207 -5.83 3.74 23.88
C ASP A 207 -6.70 3.24 22.72
N THR A 208 -6.38 3.75 21.52
CA THR A 208 -7.28 3.78 20.37
C THR A 208 -7.80 2.41 19.97
N ASN A 209 -6.95 1.39 19.89
CA ASN A 209 -7.39 0.07 19.46
C ASN A 209 -8.02 -0.78 20.57
N HIS A 210 -8.00 -0.31 21.81
CA HIS A 210 -8.85 -0.83 22.88
C HIS A 210 -10.14 0.00 23.05
N HIS A 211 -10.38 0.98 22.18
CA HIS A 211 -11.58 1.81 22.14
C HIS A 211 -11.88 2.50 23.47
N ARG A 212 -10.85 2.99 24.15
CA ARG A 212 -10.97 3.52 25.51
C ARG A 212 -10.08 4.73 25.76
N LEU A 213 -10.49 5.54 26.72
CA LEU A 213 -9.61 6.46 27.42
C LEU A 213 -9.13 5.80 28.71
N VAL A 214 -7.89 6.09 29.08
CA VAL A 214 -7.25 5.52 30.27
C VAL A 214 -6.57 6.62 31.06
N GLU A 215 -6.87 6.70 32.35
CA GLU A 215 -6.13 7.50 33.32
C GLU A 215 -4.94 6.68 33.83
N LEU A 216 -3.77 7.30 33.82
CA LEU A 216 -2.48 6.65 34.07
C LEU A 216 -1.77 7.34 35.23
N ASN A 217 -1.17 6.51 36.09
CA ASN A 217 -0.31 6.99 37.15
C ASN A 217 1.00 7.55 36.58
N THR A 218 1.42 8.72 37.08
CA THR A 218 2.62 9.45 36.64
C THR A 218 3.85 9.20 37.52
N ALA A 219 3.70 8.61 38.70
CA ALA A 219 4.79 8.26 39.60
C ALA A 219 5.71 7.21 38.97
N THR A 220 7.02 7.35 39.12
CA THR A 220 8.01 6.54 38.40
C THR A 220 7.92 5.04 38.75
N ASP A 221 7.66 4.70 40.02
CA ASP A 221 7.53 3.33 40.52
C ASP A 221 6.24 2.62 40.08
N LYS A 222 5.20 3.40 39.76
CA LYS A 222 3.88 2.91 39.30
C LYS A 222 3.55 3.43 37.90
N PHE A 223 4.57 3.78 37.12
CA PHE A 223 4.34 4.54 35.90
C PHE A 223 3.42 3.80 34.93
N ALA A 224 2.44 4.55 34.43
CA ALA A 224 1.43 4.10 33.50
C ALA A 224 0.58 2.93 33.99
N THR A 225 0.51 2.63 35.29
CA THR A 225 -0.55 1.76 35.82
C THR A 225 -1.91 2.43 35.64
N GLU A 226 -2.91 1.64 35.25
CA GLU A 226 -4.27 2.14 35.01
C GLU A 226 -4.92 2.50 36.34
N VAL A 227 -5.38 3.75 36.44
CA VAL A 227 -6.15 4.29 37.57
C VAL A 227 -7.64 4.16 37.27
N ASN A 228 -8.03 4.56 36.06
CA ASN A 228 -9.41 4.48 35.58
C ASN A 228 -9.44 4.27 34.06
N SER A 229 -10.56 3.76 33.54
CA SER A 229 -10.76 3.62 32.10
C SER A 229 -12.22 3.73 31.68
N TYR A 230 -12.45 4.47 30.59
CA TYR A 230 -13.77 4.65 29.99
C TYR A 230 -13.77 4.12 28.57
N ARG A 231 -14.74 3.27 28.24
CA ARG A 231 -14.98 2.84 26.87
C ARG A 231 -15.59 3.99 26.08
N VAL A 232 -15.01 4.33 24.92
CA VAL A 232 -15.48 5.42 24.07
C VAL A 232 -15.84 4.88 22.69
N THR A 233 -17.14 4.67 22.47
CA THR A 233 -17.69 4.22 21.18
C THR A 233 -19.00 4.94 20.89
N LEU A 234 -19.22 5.33 19.64
CA LEU A 234 -20.45 6.02 19.19
C LEU A 234 -21.39 5.09 18.39
N GLY A 235 -21.16 3.77 18.48
CA GLY A 235 -21.85 2.78 17.68
C GLY A 235 -21.38 2.70 16.22
N GLY A 236 -21.78 1.64 15.52
CA GLY A 236 -21.42 1.40 14.13
C GLY A 236 -19.90 1.32 13.90
N GLU A 237 -19.40 2.09 12.94
CA GLU A 237 -17.98 2.14 12.59
C GLU A 237 -17.14 3.08 13.48
N HIS A 238 -17.76 4.00 14.24
CA HIS A 238 -17.08 5.05 14.99
C HIS A 238 -16.74 4.58 16.42
N ARG A 239 -15.55 4.02 16.59
CA ARG A 239 -15.10 3.40 17.85
C ARG A 239 -13.64 3.61 18.19
N TRP A 240 -12.93 4.46 17.43
CA TRP A 240 -11.49 4.63 17.53
C TRP A 240 -11.16 6.03 18.09
N PRO A 241 -11.16 6.21 19.42
CA PRO A 241 -10.79 7.48 20.04
C PRO A 241 -9.32 7.76 19.76
N HIS A 242 -8.99 8.91 19.19
CA HIS A 242 -7.61 9.21 18.77
C HIS A 242 -7.14 10.60 19.18
N GLN A 243 -8.04 11.56 19.42
CA GLN A 243 -7.72 12.82 20.06
C GLN A 243 -8.71 13.14 21.18
N LEU A 244 -8.26 13.89 22.17
CA LEU A 244 -9.06 14.40 23.27
C LEU A 244 -8.55 15.76 23.75
N THR A 245 -9.44 16.55 24.33
CA THR A 245 -9.12 17.82 24.98
C THR A 245 -9.97 17.94 26.25
N PRO A 246 -9.40 18.44 27.37
CA PRO A 246 -10.08 18.40 28.66
C PRO A 246 -11.19 19.45 28.69
N THR A 247 -12.28 19.12 29.37
CA THR A 247 -13.32 20.06 29.79
C THR A 247 -13.29 20.15 31.31
N ARG A 248 -14.15 20.99 31.90
CA ARG A 248 -14.35 21.03 33.35
C ARG A 248 -14.78 19.67 33.91
N ASP A 249 -15.69 18.99 33.22
CA ASP A 249 -16.36 17.79 33.75
C ASP A 249 -15.97 16.51 33.01
N GLY A 250 -14.92 16.53 32.17
CA GLY A 250 -14.59 15.39 31.32
C GLY A 250 -13.68 15.70 30.14
N PHE A 251 -14.00 15.15 28.97
CA PHE A 251 -13.22 15.29 27.74
C PHE A 251 -14.12 15.41 26.51
N TRP A 252 -13.76 16.31 25.61
CA TRP A 252 -14.14 16.18 24.21
C TRP A 252 -13.19 15.21 23.53
N VAL A 253 -13.71 14.30 22.72
CA VAL A 253 -12.95 13.22 22.08
C VAL A 253 -13.32 13.11 20.60
N LEU A 254 -12.33 13.05 19.72
CA LEU A 254 -12.52 12.62 18.35
C LEU A 254 -12.49 11.10 18.26
N VAL A 255 -13.57 10.54 17.73
CA VAL A 255 -13.78 9.11 17.53
C VAL A 255 -13.89 8.84 16.03
N GLY A 256 -12.86 8.23 15.45
CA GLY A 256 -12.78 7.91 14.03
C GLY A 256 -13.48 6.59 13.66
N ASN A 257 -13.63 6.35 12.36
CA ASN A 257 -14.07 5.09 11.80
C ASN A 257 -12.94 4.04 11.74
N ASN A 258 -13.13 2.91 11.05
CA ASN A 258 -12.11 1.85 10.96
C ASN A 258 -10.78 2.29 10.34
N ALA A 259 -10.78 3.34 9.51
CA ALA A 259 -9.57 3.93 8.95
C ALA A 259 -8.99 5.04 9.85
N MET A 260 -9.56 5.26 11.05
CA MET A 260 -9.35 6.45 11.89
C MET A 260 -9.67 7.76 11.16
N ALA A 261 -10.50 7.70 10.12
CA ALA A 261 -10.97 8.84 9.36
C ALA A 261 -12.42 9.21 9.72
N ASN A 262 -12.91 10.30 9.17
CA ASN A 262 -14.28 10.80 9.35
C ASN A 262 -14.63 10.96 10.84
N GLY A 263 -13.71 11.57 11.60
CA GLY A 263 -13.84 11.72 13.05
C GLY A 263 -15.16 12.39 13.48
N ARG A 264 -15.79 11.82 14.50
CA ARG A 264 -16.96 12.41 15.18
C ARG A 264 -16.59 12.87 16.58
N LEU A 265 -17.26 13.91 17.05
CA LEU A 265 -17.09 14.40 18.41
C LEU A 265 -17.97 13.60 19.39
N ALA A 266 -17.35 13.20 20.50
CA ALA A 266 -17.99 12.65 21.68
C ALA A 266 -17.61 13.50 22.90
N LEU A 267 -18.56 13.73 23.81
CA LEU A 267 -18.29 14.25 25.14
C LEU A 267 -18.29 13.05 26.11
N VAL A 268 -17.20 12.87 26.84
CA VAL A 268 -17.03 11.83 27.86
C VAL A 268 -16.99 12.50 29.23
N THR A 269 -17.92 12.19 30.13
CA THR A 269 -17.95 12.78 31.48
C THR A 269 -16.90 12.16 32.40
N GLY A 270 -16.69 12.76 33.59
CA GLY A 270 -15.83 12.22 34.65
C GLY A 270 -16.29 10.87 35.19
N GLU A 271 -17.55 10.50 34.98
CA GLU A 271 -18.12 9.19 35.31
C GLU A 271 -17.98 8.19 34.14
N GLY A 272 -17.50 8.65 32.98
CA GLY A 272 -17.31 7.83 31.78
C GLY A 272 -18.53 7.75 30.87
N GLU A 273 -19.56 8.57 31.07
CA GLU A 273 -20.73 8.61 30.19
C GLU A 273 -20.38 9.25 28.85
N VAL A 274 -20.78 8.62 27.75
CA VAL A 274 -20.47 9.07 26.39
C VAL A 274 -21.72 9.66 25.73
N SER A 275 -21.65 10.91 25.30
CA SER A 275 -22.73 11.61 24.61
C SER A 275 -22.24 12.36 23.36
N GLN A 276 -23.17 12.80 22.51
CA GLN A 276 -22.86 13.64 21.34
C GLN A 276 -23.70 14.93 21.38
N PRO A 277 -23.31 15.92 22.21
CA PRO A 277 -24.14 17.11 22.38
C PRO A 277 -24.08 18.08 21.18
N LEU A 278 -23.06 17.97 20.33
CA LEU A 278 -23.00 18.70 19.06
C LEU A 278 -23.72 17.93 17.96
N ALA A 279 -24.57 18.63 17.21
CA ALA A 279 -25.28 18.01 16.10
C ALA A 279 -24.29 17.58 15.00
N ALA A 280 -24.54 16.42 14.38
CA ALA A 280 -23.64 15.84 13.38
C ALA A 280 -23.37 16.77 12.18
N ASN A 281 -24.35 17.63 11.85
CA ASN A 281 -24.26 18.59 10.76
C ASN A 281 -23.40 19.82 11.08
N VAL A 282 -22.99 20.03 12.33
CA VAL A 282 -22.13 21.17 12.69
C VAL A 282 -20.75 21.01 12.06
N LEU A 283 -20.17 19.80 12.14
CA LEU A 283 -18.88 19.51 11.53
C LEU A 283 -18.95 19.61 9.99
N SER A 284 -19.95 18.97 9.37
CA SER A 284 -20.10 19.03 7.91
C SER A 284 -20.47 20.44 7.42
N GLY A 285 -21.27 21.19 8.17
CA GLY A 285 -21.62 22.58 7.89
C GLY A 285 -20.43 23.52 8.01
N ALA A 286 -19.46 23.19 8.87
CA ALA A 286 -18.16 23.85 8.92
C ALA A 286 -17.21 23.42 7.78
N GLY A 287 -17.62 22.46 6.95
CA GLY A 287 -16.81 21.87 5.89
C GLY A 287 -15.67 21.01 6.43
N LEU A 288 -15.82 20.43 7.63
CA LEU A 288 -14.91 19.42 8.16
C LEU A 288 -15.40 18.04 7.71
N THR A 289 -14.52 17.30 7.04
CA THR A 289 -14.76 15.95 6.53
C THR A 289 -13.95 14.91 7.29
N ASP A 290 -12.71 15.25 7.68
CA ASP A 290 -11.81 14.36 8.40
C ASP A 290 -11.04 15.12 9.49
N PRO A 291 -11.71 15.49 10.61
CA PRO A 291 -11.07 16.26 11.67
C PRO A 291 -9.93 15.46 12.31
N LEU A 292 -8.74 16.08 12.39
CA LEU A 292 -7.49 15.46 12.82
C LEU A 292 -7.12 15.75 14.27
N ALA A 293 -7.19 17.01 14.68
CA ALA A 293 -6.74 17.50 15.97
C ALA A 293 -7.81 18.38 16.60
N ILE A 294 -7.92 18.34 17.93
CA ILE A 294 -8.86 19.16 18.70
C ILE A 294 -8.19 19.86 19.88
N GLN A 295 -8.64 21.07 20.16
CA GLN A 295 -8.27 21.81 21.36
C GLN A 295 -9.46 22.65 21.85
N LEU A 296 -9.89 22.45 23.09
CA LEU A 296 -10.84 23.33 23.75
C LEU A 296 -10.10 24.52 24.32
N TRP A 297 -10.57 25.72 24.03
CA TRP A 297 -10.02 26.96 24.56
C TRP A 297 -11.10 28.03 24.66
N GLN A 298 -11.31 28.56 25.87
CA GLN A 298 -12.31 29.60 26.18
C GLN A 298 -13.74 29.30 25.67
N GLY A 299 -14.15 28.04 25.69
CA GLY A 299 -15.50 27.63 25.26
C GLY A 299 -15.66 27.37 23.76
N ASP A 300 -14.59 27.55 22.99
CA ASP A 300 -14.52 27.19 21.58
C ASP A 300 -13.69 25.92 21.39
N LEU A 301 -14.20 25.00 20.57
CA LEU A 301 -13.46 23.85 20.07
C LEU A 301 -12.75 24.23 18.77
N TRP A 302 -11.43 24.15 18.78
CA TRP A 302 -10.58 24.34 17.62
C TRP A 302 -10.32 23.00 16.97
N LEU A 303 -10.57 22.89 15.67
CA LEU A 303 -10.42 21.67 14.90
C LEU A 303 -9.63 21.93 13.62
N SER A 304 -8.64 21.08 13.37
CA SER A 304 -7.99 20.98 12.06
C SER A 304 -8.55 19.81 11.27
N ASP A 305 -8.54 19.91 9.95
CA ASP A 305 -8.97 18.85 9.03
C ASP A 305 -7.76 18.24 8.29
N PHE A 306 -7.78 16.92 8.12
CA PHE A 306 -6.73 16.16 7.43
C PHE A 306 -6.96 16.07 5.92
N ALA A 307 -8.21 15.97 5.49
CA ALA A 307 -8.58 15.82 4.09
C ALA A 307 -8.41 17.14 3.32
N GLU A 308 -8.78 18.26 3.95
CA GLU A 308 -8.54 19.60 3.46
C GLU A 308 -7.73 20.39 4.49
N PRO A 309 -6.71 21.17 4.09
CA PRO A 309 -5.95 21.98 5.04
C PRO A 309 -6.84 23.12 5.55
N LYS A 310 -7.58 22.88 6.63
CA LYS A 310 -8.54 23.83 7.20
C LYS A 310 -8.46 23.86 8.71
N LEU A 311 -8.59 25.05 9.28
CA LEU A 311 -8.74 25.28 10.72
C LEU A 311 -10.06 26.02 11.00
N VAL A 312 -10.84 25.45 11.90
CA VAL A 312 -12.16 25.97 12.30
C VAL A 312 -12.23 26.06 13.82
N ARG A 313 -12.89 27.10 14.33
CA ARG A 313 -13.37 27.14 15.72
C ARG A 313 -14.88 26.97 15.78
N ILE A 314 -15.37 26.17 16.72
CA ILE A 314 -16.79 25.91 16.94
C ILE A 314 -17.11 26.28 18.38
N ASN A 315 -17.99 27.26 18.56
CA ASN A 315 -18.46 27.59 19.89
C ASN A 315 -19.39 26.49 20.42
N VAL A 316 -19.06 25.89 21.55
CA VAL A 316 -19.75 24.68 22.03
C VAL A 316 -21.21 24.96 22.40
N GLN A 317 -21.53 26.17 22.87
CA GLN A 317 -22.87 26.55 23.29
C GLN A 317 -23.77 26.93 22.10
N SER A 318 -23.28 27.82 21.23
CA SER A 318 -24.05 28.30 20.08
C SER A 318 -24.00 27.36 18.87
N GLN A 319 -23.09 26.38 18.87
CA GLN A 319 -22.79 25.47 17.76
C GLN A 319 -22.44 26.18 16.45
N ARG A 320 -22.01 27.44 16.52
CA ARG A 320 -21.58 28.22 15.35
C ARG A 320 -20.12 27.96 15.07
N ALA A 321 -19.84 27.63 13.81
CA ALA A 321 -18.50 27.47 13.30
C ALA A 321 -17.99 28.77 12.67
N HIS A 322 -16.75 29.12 12.95
CA HIS A 322 -16.04 30.24 12.36
C HIS A 322 -14.71 29.76 11.78
N ARG A 323 -14.40 30.18 10.56
CA ARG A 323 -13.07 29.98 9.99
C ARG A 323 -12.07 30.93 10.67
N VAL A 324 -10.85 30.45 10.87
CA VAL A 324 -9.76 31.23 11.44
C VAL A 324 -9.09 32.06 10.35
N GLU A 325 -8.81 33.33 10.65
CA GLU A 325 -8.16 34.26 9.73
C GLU A 325 -6.71 34.50 10.17
N SER A 326 -5.77 33.89 9.47
CA SER A 326 -4.32 34.07 9.66
C SER A 326 -3.66 34.18 8.29
N GLU A 327 -2.84 35.22 8.11
CA GLU A 327 -2.14 35.47 6.85
C GLU A 327 -1.13 34.35 6.57
N SER A 328 -0.35 33.94 7.58
CA SER A 328 0.63 32.87 7.44
C SER A 328 -0.05 31.53 7.15
N LEU A 329 -1.13 31.18 7.87
CA LEU A 329 -1.86 29.93 7.60
C LEU A 329 -2.50 29.95 6.21
N ALA A 330 -3.14 31.06 5.80
CA ALA A 330 -3.73 31.17 4.47
C ALA A 330 -2.68 31.00 3.36
N ALA A 331 -1.49 31.58 3.51
CA ALA A 331 -0.38 31.40 2.57
C ALA A 331 0.12 29.95 2.52
N LEU A 332 0.22 29.28 3.67
CA LEU A 332 0.62 27.87 3.77
C LEU A 332 -0.44 26.93 3.16
N GLU A 333 -1.72 27.15 3.46
CA GLU A 333 -2.86 26.43 2.88
C GLU A 333 -2.87 26.57 1.35
N GLN A 334 -2.70 27.78 0.83
CA GLN A 334 -2.67 28.03 -0.61
C GLN A 334 -1.50 27.31 -1.29
N ARG A 335 -0.30 27.32 -0.68
CA ARG A 335 0.86 26.57 -1.18
C ARG A 335 0.61 25.07 -1.18
N TYR A 336 0.00 24.55 -0.12
CA TYR A 336 -0.39 23.14 -0.04
C TYR A 336 -1.36 22.78 -1.17
N LEU A 337 -2.46 23.55 -1.33
CA LEU A 337 -3.48 23.29 -2.34
C LEU A 337 -2.93 23.41 -3.77
N ALA A 338 -2.05 24.37 -4.04
CA ALA A 338 -1.38 24.51 -5.34
C ALA A 338 -0.51 23.27 -5.66
N ARG A 339 0.27 22.77 -4.70
CA ARG A 339 1.06 21.54 -4.87
C ARG A 339 0.18 20.29 -5.00
N TYR A 340 -0.86 20.20 -4.17
CA TYR A 340 -1.80 19.08 -4.18
C TYR A 340 -2.51 18.97 -5.54
N SER A 341 -3.07 20.08 -6.03
CA SER A 341 -3.73 20.16 -7.34
C SER A 341 -2.76 19.90 -8.49
N HIS A 342 -1.51 20.39 -8.42
CA HIS A 342 -0.47 20.09 -9.39
C HIS A 342 -0.21 18.58 -9.51
N TYR A 343 0.00 17.88 -8.39
CA TYR A 343 0.21 16.43 -8.41
C TYR A 343 -1.07 15.66 -8.78
N GLN A 344 -2.24 16.15 -8.39
CA GLN A 344 -3.51 15.55 -8.82
C GLN A 344 -3.71 15.65 -10.33
N LEU A 345 -3.35 16.80 -10.94
CA LEU A 345 -3.35 16.96 -12.39
C LEU A 345 -2.42 15.93 -13.05
N TRP A 346 -1.18 15.78 -12.56
CA TRP A 346 -0.25 14.77 -13.09
C TRP A 346 -0.77 13.33 -12.97
N LYS A 347 -1.44 12.98 -11.85
CA LYS A 347 -2.11 11.68 -11.71
C LYS A 347 -3.20 11.50 -12.76
N ASN A 348 -4.04 12.51 -12.96
CA ASN A 348 -5.12 12.47 -13.94
C ASN A 348 -4.57 12.40 -15.38
N THR A 349 -3.50 13.16 -15.69
CA THR A 349 -2.79 13.10 -16.97
C THR A 349 -2.18 11.71 -17.20
N ALA A 350 -1.60 11.10 -16.17
CA ALA A 350 -1.07 9.74 -16.26
C ALA A 350 -2.17 8.71 -16.58
N ILE A 351 -3.33 8.82 -15.94
CA ILE A 351 -4.51 7.98 -16.26
C ILE A 351 -4.99 8.23 -17.68
N ALA A 352 -5.12 9.50 -18.09
CA ALA A 352 -5.55 9.85 -19.45
C ALA A 352 -4.59 9.31 -20.51
N LEU A 353 -3.27 9.42 -20.27
CA LEU A 353 -2.24 8.86 -21.13
C LEU A 353 -2.35 7.33 -21.19
N PHE A 354 -2.54 6.66 -20.05
CA PHE A 354 -2.74 5.22 -20.00
C PHE A 354 -3.94 4.78 -20.84
N VAL A 355 -5.09 5.45 -20.69
CA VAL A 355 -6.30 5.19 -21.48
C VAL A 355 -6.06 5.43 -22.96
N LEU A 356 -5.40 6.54 -23.32
CA LEU A 356 -5.09 6.89 -24.72
C LEU A 356 -4.17 5.85 -25.36
N VAL A 357 -3.12 5.42 -24.66
CA VAL A 357 -2.20 4.38 -25.13
C VAL A 357 -2.92 3.05 -25.30
N LEU A 358 -3.83 2.71 -24.39
CA LEU A 358 -4.61 1.47 -24.45
C LEU A 358 -5.57 1.49 -25.65
N VAL A 359 -6.37 2.56 -25.81
CA VAL A 359 -7.29 2.73 -26.96
C VAL A 359 -6.53 2.84 -28.27
N GLY A 360 -5.49 3.67 -28.32
CA GLY A 360 -4.63 3.83 -29.49
C GLY A 360 -3.91 2.53 -29.86
N GLY A 361 -3.51 1.75 -28.86
CA GLY A 361 -2.95 0.42 -29.05
C GLY A 361 -3.95 -0.56 -29.67
N PHE A 362 -5.21 -0.55 -29.21
CA PHE A 362 -6.28 -1.33 -29.84
C PHE A 362 -6.55 -0.89 -31.28
N ILE A 363 -6.59 0.41 -31.56
CA ILE A 363 -6.78 0.93 -32.92
C ILE A 363 -5.59 0.56 -33.81
N ALA A 364 -4.36 0.71 -33.34
CA ALA A 364 -3.16 0.35 -34.07
C ALA A 364 -3.13 -1.16 -34.37
N ALA A 365 -3.44 -2.00 -33.38
CA ALA A 365 -3.58 -3.44 -33.59
C ALA A 365 -4.68 -3.76 -34.61
N TRP A 366 -5.83 -3.06 -34.54
CA TRP A 366 -6.91 -3.19 -35.51
C TRP A 366 -6.50 -2.78 -36.92
N LEU A 367 -5.75 -1.69 -37.10
CA LEU A 367 -5.33 -1.20 -38.41
C LEU A 367 -4.22 -2.06 -39.01
N LEU A 368 -3.21 -2.44 -38.20
CA LEU A 368 -2.06 -3.22 -38.64
C LEU A 368 -2.44 -4.67 -38.94
N GLU A 369 -3.42 -5.22 -38.23
CA GLU A 369 -3.79 -6.64 -38.34
C GLU A 369 -5.27 -6.82 -38.68
N LYS A 370 -5.92 -5.83 -39.32
CA LYS A 370 -7.36 -5.79 -39.60
C LYS A 370 -7.94 -7.11 -40.12
N GLU A 371 -7.26 -7.75 -41.07
CA GLU A 371 -7.71 -9.02 -41.64
C GLU A 371 -7.57 -10.18 -40.66
N GLN A 372 -6.46 -10.23 -39.91
CA GLN A 372 -6.25 -11.23 -38.87
C GLN A 372 -7.21 -11.02 -37.71
N THR A 373 -7.50 -9.78 -37.30
CA THR A 373 -8.46 -9.46 -36.25
C THR A 373 -9.89 -9.75 -36.68
N ARG A 374 -10.27 -9.43 -37.93
CA ARG A 374 -11.58 -9.82 -38.49
C ARG A 374 -11.71 -11.33 -38.62
N ALA A 375 -10.65 -12.02 -39.06
CA ALA A 375 -10.62 -13.48 -39.12
C ALA A 375 -10.74 -14.08 -37.71
N ALA A 376 -10.02 -13.52 -36.72
CA ALA A 376 -10.07 -13.92 -35.33
C ALA A 376 -11.47 -13.73 -34.74
N ILE A 377 -12.12 -12.57 -34.93
CA ILE A 377 -13.49 -12.30 -34.45
C ILE A 377 -14.52 -13.19 -35.15
N ARG A 378 -14.45 -13.36 -36.47
CA ARG A 378 -15.32 -14.29 -37.21
C ARG A 378 -15.11 -15.74 -36.77
N SER A 379 -13.88 -16.10 -36.42
CA SER A 379 -13.55 -17.42 -35.85
C SER A 379 -13.86 -17.55 -34.35
N ALA A 380 -13.99 -16.44 -33.62
CA ALA A 380 -14.35 -16.46 -32.20
C ALA A 380 -15.82 -16.87 -31.99
N GLY A 381 -16.70 -16.54 -32.94
CA GLY A 381 -18.08 -17.05 -32.99
C GLY A 381 -18.22 -18.44 -33.62
N ARG A 382 -17.25 -18.87 -34.42
CA ARG A 382 -17.15 -20.24 -34.96
C ARG A 382 -16.02 -20.96 -34.23
N ALA A 383 -16.24 -21.36 -32.98
CA ALA A 383 -15.33 -22.29 -32.31
C ALA A 383 -15.08 -23.46 -33.28
N LYS A 384 -13.85 -23.59 -33.81
CA LYS A 384 -13.47 -24.73 -34.66
C LYS A 384 -13.84 -25.97 -33.86
N THR A 385 -14.91 -26.63 -34.28
CA THR A 385 -15.47 -27.76 -33.57
C THR A 385 -14.37 -28.81 -33.52
N PHE A 386 -13.92 -29.10 -32.30
CA PHE A 386 -12.99 -30.20 -32.06
C PHE A 386 -13.75 -31.49 -32.41
N SER A 387 -13.52 -31.98 -33.62
CA SER A 387 -14.09 -33.23 -34.13
C SER A 387 -13.04 -34.32 -34.05
N VAL A 388 -13.45 -35.45 -33.49
CA VAL A 388 -12.70 -36.70 -33.42
C VAL A 388 -13.12 -37.66 -34.54
N ASP A 389 -13.83 -37.16 -35.55
CA ASP A 389 -14.32 -37.95 -36.68
C ASP A 389 -13.19 -38.21 -37.68
N GLY A 390 -13.05 -39.46 -38.09
CA GLY A 390 -12.05 -39.94 -39.04
C GLY A 390 -11.81 -41.44 -38.88
N GLU A 391 -11.23 -42.07 -39.90
CA GLU A 391 -10.82 -43.48 -39.83
C GLU A 391 -9.41 -43.60 -39.24
N VAL A 392 -9.19 -44.64 -38.44
CA VAL A 392 -7.90 -44.91 -37.82
C VAL A 392 -6.93 -45.35 -38.91
N THR A 393 -5.95 -44.49 -39.25
CA THR A 393 -4.86 -44.90 -40.16
C THR A 393 -4.00 -45.96 -39.45
N PRO A 394 -3.81 -47.18 -40.01
CA PRO A 394 -2.99 -48.20 -39.37
C PRO A 394 -1.54 -47.74 -39.27
N THR A 395 -0.92 -47.99 -38.12
CA THR A 395 0.54 -47.95 -37.94
C THR A 395 1.04 -49.38 -37.76
N GLY A 396 2.30 -49.66 -38.13
CA GLY A 396 2.90 -50.97 -37.86
C GLY A 396 2.85 -51.30 -36.37
N SER A 397 2.73 -52.59 -36.02
CA SER A 397 2.57 -53.03 -34.62
C SER A 397 3.75 -52.68 -33.72
N ASP A 398 4.94 -52.50 -34.29
CA ASP A 398 6.20 -52.41 -33.52
C ASP A 398 6.88 -51.03 -33.59
N GLU A 399 6.42 -50.10 -34.44
CA GLU A 399 7.05 -48.78 -34.61
C GLU A 399 6.18 -47.64 -34.04
N ILE A 400 6.75 -46.85 -33.13
CA ILE A 400 6.09 -45.67 -32.56
C ILE A 400 6.30 -44.48 -33.50
N VAL A 401 5.21 -44.00 -34.09
CA VAL A 401 5.22 -42.76 -34.88
C VAL A 401 5.12 -41.57 -33.92
N TRP A 402 6.23 -40.87 -33.70
CA TRP A 402 6.28 -39.68 -32.84
C TRP A 402 5.87 -38.42 -33.60
N LEU A 403 4.93 -37.65 -33.04
CA LEU A 403 4.51 -36.37 -33.63
C LEU A 403 5.56 -35.29 -33.33
N PRO A 404 5.91 -34.44 -34.32
CA PRO A 404 6.83 -33.34 -34.13
C PRO A 404 6.20 -32.25 -33.28
N SER A 405 6.94 -31.81 -32.27
CA SER A 405 6.56 -30.68 -31.42
C SER A 405 6.80 -29.36 -32.15
N ALA A 406 5.75 -28.56 -32.31
CA ALA A 406 5.80 -27.21 -32.87
C ALA A 406 6.46 -26.20 -31.91
N LEU A 407 6.61 -26.54 -30.62
CA LEU A 407 7.23 -25.68 -29.60
C LEU A 407 8.76 -25.68 -29.65
N LYS A 408 9.37 -26.70 -30.25
CA LYS A 408 10.83 -26.92 -30.24
C LYS A 408 11.67 -25.76 -30.79
N PRO A 409 11.24 -24.95 -31.78
CA PRO A 409 12.02 -23.78 -32.21
C PRO A 409 12.02 -22.64 -31.18
N TRP A 410 10.93 -22.50 -30.41
CA TRP A 410 10.69 -21.34 -29.54
C TRP A 410 11.31 -21.48 -28.15
N HIS A 411 11.51 -22.72 -27.68
CA HIS A 411 11.96 -22.98 -26.31
C HIS A 411 13.37 -22.41 -25.99
N HIS A 412 14.23 -22.23 -26.99
CA HIS A 412 15.57 -21.65 -26.79
C HIS A 412 15.61 -20.11 -26.86
N TRP A 413 14.65 -19.47 -27.52
CA TRP A 413 14.64 -18.02 -27.73
C TRP A 413 13.84 -17.28 -26.68
N LEU A 414 12.68 -17.81 -26.27
CA LEU A 414 11.79 -17.15 -25.33
C LEU A 414 12.46 -16.84 -23.97
N PRO A 415 13.22 -17.77 -23.35
CA PRO A 415 13.93 -17.48 -22.10
C PRO A 415 14.95 -16.34 -22.27
N LYS A 416 15.67 -16.30 -23.40
CA LYS A 416 16.68 -15.26 -23.67
C LYS A 416 16.05 -13.87 -23.79
N ILE A 417 14.92 -13.76 -24.49
CA ILE A 417 14.19 -12.49 -24.62
C ILE A 417 13.73 -12.00 -23.24
N ILE A 418 13.20 -12.91 -22.42
CA ILE A 418 12.78 -12.60 -21.06
C ILE A 418 13.95 -12.07 -20.22
N TRP A 419 15.13 -12.71 -20.30
CA TRP A 419 16.33 -12.24 -19.60
C TRP A 419 16.83 -10.87 -20.08
N VAL A 420 16.70 -10.55 -21.37
CA VAL A 420 17.06 -9.23 -21.92
C VAL A 420 16.13 -8.14 -21.37
N ILE A 421 14.82 -8.37 -21.37
CA ILE A 421 13.83 -7.44 -20.78
C ILE A 421 14.18 -7.17 -19.30
N TRP A 422 14.55 -8.23 -18.59
CA TRP A 422 15.01 -8.17 -17.21
C TRP A 422 16.24 -7.28 -17.02
N GLY A 423 17.26 -7.46 -17.86
CA GLY A 423 18.47 -6.64 -17.82
C GLY A 423 18.18 -5.15 -18.06
N PHE A 424 17.30 -4.83 -19.01
CA PHE A 424 16.89 -3.45 -19.27
C PHE A 424 16.13 -2.82 -18.10
N MET A 425 15.26 -3.57 -17.43
CA MET A 425 14.54 -3.05 -16.27
C MET A 425 15.45 -2.81 -15.06
N LEU A 426 16.39 -3.73 -14.80
CA LEU A 426 17.40 -3.53 -13.75
C LEU A 426 18.28 -2.32 -14.05
N LEU A 427 18.68 -2.14 -15.32
CA LEU A 427 19.44 -0.97 -15.75
C LEU A 427 18.63 0.32 -15.55
N ALA A 428 17.35 0.35 -15.95
CA ALA A 428 16.47 1.50 -15.75
C ALA A 428 16.31 1.83 -14.26
N LEU A 429 16.15 0.82 -13.41
CA LEU A 429 16.07 0.99 -11.97
C LEU A 429 17.38 1.52 -11.38
N ALA A 430 18.53 1.02 -11.84
CA ALA A 430 19.84 1.51 -11.43
C ALA A 430 20.06 2.96 -11.88
N LEU A 431 19.68 3.32 -13.11
CA LEU A 431 19.76 4.69 -13.60
C LEU A 431 18.87 5.64 -12.80
N LEU A 432 17.67 5.22 -12.41
CA LEU A 432 16.81 6.00 -11.52
C LEU A 432 17.42 6.18 -10.13
N TYR A 433 18.05 5.12 -9.60
CA TYR A 433 18.71 5.16 -8.30
C TYR A 433 19.91 6.09 -8.26
N PHE A 434 20.78 6.02 -9.27
CA PHE A 434 22.01 6.80 -9.32
C PHE A 434 21.83 8.19 -9.93
N GLY A 435 20.79 8.41 -10.74
CA GLY A 435 20.62 9.64 -11.51
C GLY A 435 19.78 10.74 -10.85
N ALA A 436 19.14 10.48 -9.72
CA ALA A 436 18.23 11.43 -9.09
C ALA A 436 18.57 11.63 -7.61
N GLU A 437 19.10 12.81 -7.28
CA GLU A 437 19.41 13.22 -5.89
C GLU A 437 18.17 13.19 -4.98
N GLU A 438 16.96 13.23 -5.53
CA GLU A 438 15.71 13.17 -4.77
C GLU A 438 14.65 12.22 -5.37
N THR A 439 15.03 10.99 -5.77
CA THR A 439 14.01 9.99 -6.08
C THR A 439 13.22 9.63 -4.81
N PRO A 440 11.89 9.81 -4.78
CA PRO A 440 11.07 9.35 -3.67
C PRO A 440 11.31 7.86 -3.44
N ALA A 441 11.50 7.47 -2.17
CA ALA A 441 11.72 6.07 -1.80
C ALA A 441 10.64 5.17 -2.41
N ALA A 442 9.37 5.61 -2.42
CA ALA A 442 8.24 4.91 -3.05
C ALA A 442 8.49 4.44 -4.50
N ILE A 443 9.22 5.21 -5.31
CA ILE A 443 9.49 4.86 -6.71
C ILE A 443 10.53 3.76 -6.81
N MET A 444 11.63 3.90 -6.08
CA MET A 444 12.67 2.87 -6.00
C MET A 444 12.07 1.54 -5.54
N GLN A 445 11.13 1.63 -4.60
CA GLN A 445 10.46 0.50 -4.00
C GLN A 445 9.52 -0.22 -4.97
N LEU A 446 8.69 0.53 -5.68
CA LEU A 446 7.83 -0.03 -6.72
C LEU A 446 8.65 -0.63 -7.87
N GLY A 447 9.79 -0.03 -8.19
CA GLY A 447 10.76 -0.58 -9.12
C GLY A 447 11.25 -1.96 -8.69
N VAL A 448 11.72 -2.11 -7.45
CA VAL A 448 12.18 -3.41 -6.90
C VAL A 448 11.06 -4.44 -6.90
N ILE A 449 9.85 -4.07 -6.45
CA ILE A 449 8.69 -4.98 -6.40
C ILE A 449 8.33 -5.47 -7.81
N MET A 450 8.31 -4.58 -8.78
CA MET A 450 8.02 -4.91 -10.18
C MET A 450 9.07 -5.86 -10.76
N VAL A 451 10.36 -5.60 -10.46
CA VAL A 451 11.46 -6.46 -10.82
C VAL A 451 11.23 -7.86 -10.23
N VAL A 452 11.07 -8.01 -8.91
CA VAL A 452 10.84 -9.32 -8.27
C VAL A 452 9.62 -10.05 -8.86
N PHE A 453 8.51 -9.35 -9.05
CA PHE A 453 7.31 -9.91 -9.66
C PHE A 453 7.63 -10.53 -11.02
N LEU A 454 8.28 -9.77 -11.90
CA LEU A 454 8.66 -10.25 -13.22
C LEU A 454 9.61 -11.44 -13.18
N ALA A 455 10.42 -11.64 -12.13
CA ALA A 455 11.31 -12.81 -11.98
C ALA A 455 10.48 -14.06 -11.78
N VAL A 456 9.51 -13.97 -10.87
CA VAL A 456 8.59 -15.07 -10.56
C VAL A 456 7.81 -15.45 -11.82
N VAL A 457 7.29 -14.45 -12.56
CA VAL A 457 6.60 -14.69 -13.84
C VAL A 457 7.53 -15.37 -14.84
N SER A 458 8.73 -14.82 -15.02
CA SER A 458 9.74 -15.31 -15.97
C SER A 458 10.14 -16.75 -15.68
N TRP A 459 10.41 -17.05 -14.42
CA TRP A 459 10.75 -18.39 -13.94
C TRP A 459 9.61 -19.38 -14.18
N GLY A 460 8.37 -19.00 -13.84
CA GLY A 460 7.19 -19.84 -14.05
C GLY A 460 6.96 -20.15 -15.53
N VAL A 461 7.07 -19.14 -16.40
CA VAL A 461 6.98 -19.31 -17.86
C VAL A 461 8.09 -20.23 -18.38
N GLN A 462 9.34 -20.02 -17.98
CA GLN A 462 10.46 -20.87 -18.41
C GLN A 462 10.27 -22.33 -17.98
N ARG A 463 9.84 -22.57 -16.74
CA ARG A 463 9.57 -23.93 -16.24
C ARG A 463 8.42 -24.59 -16.99
N LEU A 464 7.34 -23.86 -17.24
CA LEU A 464 6.19 -24.36 -18.00
C LEU A 464 6.60 -24.72 -19.44
N PHE A 465 7.31 -23.83 -20.13
CA PHE A 465 7.79 -24.08 -21.49
C PHE A 465 8.77 -25.24 -21.55
N GLY A 466 9.69 -25.36 -20.59
CA GLY A 466 10.58 -26.50 -20.47
C GLY A 466 9.82 -27.81 -20.39
N PHE A 467 8.85 -27.89 -19.48
CA PHE A 467 7.97 -29.06 -19.32
C PHE A 467 7.19 -29.39 -20.61
N LEU A 468 6.56 -28.39 -21.23
CA LEU A 468 5.78 -28.58 -22.44
C LEU A 468 6.64 -29.00 -23.64
N SER A 469 7.85 -28.46 -23.78
CA SER A 469 8.77 -28.79 -24.88
C SER A 469 9.36 -30.19 -24.78
N ALA A 470 9.48 -30.73 -23.56
CA ALA A 470 9.98 -32.08 -23.31
C ALA A 470 8.89 -33.15 -23.51
N SER A 471 7.62 -32.76 -23.51
CA SER A 471 6.50 -33.67 -23.67
C SER A 471 6.43 -34.24 -25.10
N ARG A 472 6.06 -35.52 -25.23
CA ARG A 472 5.97 -36.20 -26.55
C ARG A 472 4.64 -36.95 -26.69
N LEU A 473 4.17 -37.00 -27.93
CA LEU A 473 2.97 -37.71 -28.33
C LEU A 473 3.33 -38.66 -29.45
N GLY A 474 3.06 -39.95 -29.26
CA GLY A 474 3.30 -40.98 -30.24
C GLY A 474 2.07 -41.85 -30.47
N VAL A 475 2.09 -42.63 -31.55
CA VAL A 475 1.02 -43.56 -31.90
C VAL A 475 1.63 -44.93 -32.25
N ILE A 476 1.06 -46.01 -31.70
CA ILE A 476 1.45 -47.40 -31.97
C ILE A 476 0.20 -48.28 -32.09
N GLY A 477 0.01 -48.93 -33.23
CA GLY A 477 -1.26 -49.57 -33.59
C GLY A 477 -2.47 -48.66 -33.33
N GLU A 478 -3.39 -49.12 -32.48
CA GLU A 478 -4.58 -48.36 -32.06
C GLU A 478 -4.37 -47.50 -30.80
N SER A 479 -3.19 -47.57 -30.18
CA SER A 479 -2.90 -46.92 -28.90
C SER A 479 -2.17 -45.59 -29.05
N LEU A 480 -2.37 -44.69 -28.10
CA LEU A 480 -1.61 -43.46 -27.96
C LEU A 480 -0.50 -43.65 -26.92
N VAL A 481 0.70 -43.21 -27.26
CA VAL A 481 1.87 -43.16 -26.36
C VAL A 481 2.02 -41.73 -25.87
N LEU A 482 1.74 -41.48 -24.59
CA LEU A 482 1.91 -40.16 -23.98
C LEU A 482 3.19 -40.15 -23.16
N VAL A 483 4.05 -39.15 -23.36
CA VAL A 483 5.22 -38.89 -22.52
C VAL A 483 5.12 -37.47 -21.98
N ASP A 484 5.10 -37.34 -20.65
CA ASP A 484 5.03 -36.02 -20.00
C ASP A 484 6.39 -35.30 -20.02
N GLY A 485 6.41 -34.05 -19.57
CA GLY A 485 7.65 -33.26 -19.49
C GLY A 485 8.68 -33.74 -18.47
N LYS A 486 8.35 -34.74 -17.63
CA LYS A 486 9.28 -35.40 -16.70
C LYS A 486 9.82 -36.71 -17.26
N GLY A 487 9.32 -37.16 -18.42
CA GLY A 487 9.68 -38.42 -19.04
C GLY A 487 8.82 -39.61 -18.60
N ALA A 488 7.79 -39.41 -17.79
CA ALA A 488 6.83 -40.46 -17.46
C ALA A 488 6.06 -40.85 -18.73
N ARG A 489 5.89 -42.15 -18.96
CA ARG A 489 5.29 -42.70 -20.18
C ARG A 489 4.07 -43.55 -19.85
N THR A 490 3.00 -43.41 -20.62
CA THR A 490 1.86 -44.34 -20.64
C THR A 490 1.46 -44.68 -22.08
N VAL A 491 0.83 -45.84 -22.25
CA VAL A 491 0.24 -46.31 -23.51
C VAL A 491 -1.21 -46.65 -23.21
N ALA A 492 -2.15 -45.97 -23.85
CA ALA A 492 -3.58 -46.12 -23.58
C ALA A 492 -4.40 -46.16 -24.87
N ARG A 493 -5.54 -46.86 -24.83
CA ARG A 493 -6.46 -47.02 -25.97
C ARG A 493 -7.92 -46.88 -25.58
N GLY A 494 -8.73 -46.45 -26.54
CA GLY A 494 -10.19 -46.41 -26.41
C GLY A 494 -10.68 -45.68 -25.15
N ALA A 495 -11.43 -46.38 -24.31
CA ALA A 495 -12.05 -45.83 -23.10
C ALA A 495 -11.07 -45.44 -21.99
N GLU A 496 -9.81 -45.88 -22.05
CA GLU A 496 -8.75 -45.47 -21.10
C GLU A 496 -8.31 -44.02 -21.31
N LEU A 497 -8.61 -43.46 -22.49
CA LEU A 497 -8.29 -42.08 -22.84
C LEU A 497 -9.41 -41.16 -22.39
N ALA A 498 -9.05 -40.08 -21.71
CA ALA A 498 -9.92 -38.93 -21.52
C ALA A 498 -9.34 -37.73 -22.27
N TYR A 499 -10.18 -36.87 -22.83
CA TYR A 499 -9.69 -35.77 -23.65
C TYR A 499 -10.54 -34.51 -23.53
N SER A 500 -9.92 -33.38 -23.81
CA SER A 500 -10.60 -32.11 -24.02
C SER A 500 -10.03 -31.44 -25.27
N GLN A 501 -10.54 -30.25 -25.61
CA GLN A 501 -9.97 -29.48 -26.70
C GLN A 501 -8.50 -29.11 -26.47
N HIS A 502 -8.04 -29.08 -25.22
CA HIS A 502 -6.72 -28.57 -24.82
C HIS A 502 -5.77 -29.65 -24.29
N PHE A 503 -6.27 -30.84 -23.92
CA PHE A 503 -5.50 -31.88 -23.25
C PHE A 503 -5.93 -33.28 -23.67
N ILE A 504 -4.98 -34.21 -23.59
CA ILE A 504 -5.22 -35.66 -23.59
C ILE A 504 -4.75 -36.20 -22.25
N PHE A 505 -5.53 -37.09 -21.66
CA PHE A 505 -5.28 -37.72 -20.37
C PHE A 505 -5.27 -39.24 -20.54
N ALA A 506 -4.30 -39.88 -19.91
CA ALA A 506 -4.26 -41.32 -19.69
C ALA A 506 -3.53 -41.58 -18.37
N ASP A 507 -4.12 -42.42 -17.51
CA ASP A 507 -3.62 -42.69 -16.16
C ASP A 507 -3.31 -41.41 -15.36
N GLN A 508 -2.03 -41.20 -15.02
CA GLN A 508 -1.52 -40.06 -14.27
C GLN A 508 -0.82 -39.02 -15.18
N ILE A 509 -0.97 -39.15 -16.51
CA ILE A 509 -0.32 -38.29 -17.49
C ILE A 509 -1.37 -37.39 -18.14
N ALA A 510 -1.11 -36.09 -18.09
CA ALA A 510 -1.84 -35.07 -18.84
C ALA A 510 -0.90 -34.45 -19.86
N LEU A 511 -1.25 -34.56 -21.13
CA LEU A 511 -0.52 -33.99 -22.24
C LEU A 511 -1.27 -32.78 -22.79
N ALA A 512 -0.65 -31.61 -22.74
CA ALA A 512 -1.24 -30.41 -23.32
C ALA A 512 -1.14 -30.43 -24.86
N LEU A 513 -2.24 -30.15 -25.53
CA LEU A 513 -2.31 -29.96 -26.98
C LEU A 513 -2.17 -28.49 -27.39
N GLY A 514 -2.33 -27.57 -26.45
CA GLY A 514 -2.42 -26.12 -26.69
C GLY A 514 -3.83 -25.68 -27.12
N ASN A 515 -4.00 -24.38 -27.36
CA ASN A 515 -5.25 -23.81 -27.89
C ASN A 515 -5.36 -24.13 -29.40
N PRO A 516 -6.56 -24.28 -29.99
CA PRO A 516 -6.74 -24.36 -31.45
C PRO A 516 -5.95 -23.36 -32.29
N ASN A 517 -5.65 -22.18 -31.75
CA ASN A 517 -4.86 -21.13 -32.41
C ASN A 517 -3.34 -21.30 -32.23
N MET A 518 -2.90 -22.06 -31.22
CA MET A 518 -1.50 -22.35 -30.93
C MET A 518 -1.39 -23.78 -30.42
N ARG A 519 -1.32 -24.73 -31.36
CA ARG A 519 -1.11 -26.15 -31.05
C ARG A 519 0.36 -26.44 -30.79
N PHE A 520 0.60 -27.33 -29.83
CA PHE A 520 1.96 -27.77 -29.48
C PHE A 520 2.48 -28.86 -30.42
N PHE A 521 1.58 -29.48 -31.18
CA PHE A 521 1.87 -30.46 -32.22
C PHE A 521 1.27 -30.01 -33.55
N ASN A 522 1.74 -30.57 -34.67
CA ASN A 522 1.20 -30.25 -35.98
C ASN A 522 -0.29 -30.66 -36.07
N GLU A 523 -1.19 -29.71 -36.36
CA GLU A 523 -2.64 -29.95 -36.42
C GLU A 523 -3.03 -30.96 -37.50
N ALA A 524 -2.31 -31.02 -38.63
CA ALA A 524 -2.56 -32.02 -39.67
C ALA A 524 -2.22 -33.43 -39.18
N GLU A 525 -1.15 -33.56 -38.40
CA GLU A 525 -0.75 -34.85 -37.81
C GLU A 525 -1.66 -35.26 -36.66
N LEU A 526 -2.11 -34.31 -35.82
CA LEU A 526 -3.12 -34.58 -34.80
C LEU A 526 -4.41 -35.14 -35.40
N LYS A 527 -4.90 -34.52 -36.49
CA LYS A 527 -6.09 -34.99 -37.22
C LYS A 527 -5.91 -36.36 -37.86
N LYS A 528 -4.73 -36.63 -38.42
CA LYS A 528 -4.44 -37.90 -39.08
C LYS A 528 -4.26 -39.04 -38.08
N TRP A 529 -3.47 -38.81 -37.03
CA TRP A 529 -2.96 -39.89 -36.18
C TRP A 529 -3.67 -39.99 -34.83
N VAL A 530 -4.11 -38.87 -34.24
CA VAL A 530 -4.52 -38.82 -32.83
C VAL A 530 -6.03 -38.74 -32.68
N TYR A 531 -6.69 -37.80 -33.36
CA TYR A 531 -8.12 -37.54 -33.17
C TYR A 531 -9.03 -38.75 -33.45
N PRO A 532 -8.83 -39.56 -34.51
CA PRO A 532 -9.64 -40.76 -34.74
C PRO A 532 -9.58 -41.77 -33.58
N ARG A 533 -8.43 -41.86 -32.89
CA ARG A 533 -8.20 -42.77 -31.75
C ARG A 533 -8.85 -42.28 -30.45
N LEU A 534 -9.22 -41.00 -30.38
CA LEU A 534 -9.95 -40.42 -29.25
C LEU A 534 -11.46 -40.65 -29.34
N LYS A 535 -11.99 -41.18 -30.46
CA LYS A 535 -13.43 -41.37 -30.69
C LYS A 535 -14.12 -42.24 -29.63
N GLN A 536 -13.40 -43.22 -29.10
CA GLN A 536 -13.88 -44.10 -28.02
C GLN A 536 -13.50 -43.58 -26.61
N GLY A 537 -12.78 -42.47 -26.52
CA GLY A 537 -12.35 -41.88 -25.26
C GLY A 537 -13.44 -41.02 -24.61
N HIS A 538 -13.24 -40.73 -23.33
CA HIS A 538 -14.16 -39.91 -22.56
C HIS A 538 -13.88 -38.41 -22.74
N LYS A 539 -14.84 -37.67 -23.31
CA LYS A 539 -14.73 -36.22 -23.48
C LYS A 539 -15.01 -35.50 -22.17
N LEU A 540 -14.03 -34.76 -21.66
CA LEU A 540 -14.13 -33.98 -20.44
C LEU A 540 -14.72 -32.58 -20.69
N SER A 541 -15.57 -32.13 -19.76
CA SER A 541 -15.98 -30.73 -19.66
C SER A 541 -14.83 -29.83 -19.16
N PRO A 542 -14.90 -28.50 -19.34
CA PRO A 542 -13.89 -27.56 -18.85
C PRO A 542 -13.63 -27.68 -17.33
N TRP A 543 -14.68 -27.96 -16.56
CA TRP A 543 -14.59 -28.15 -15.12
C TRP A 543 -13.86 -29.44 -14.75
N GLU A 544 -14.21 -30.56 -15.39
CA GLU A 544 -13.56 -31.85 -15.17
C GLU A 544 -12.09 -31.82 -15.58
N GLN A 545 -11.77 -31.15 -16.70
CA GLN A 545 -10.38 -30.92 -17.12
C GLN A 545 -9.60 -30.19 -16.02
N THR A 546 -10.16 -29.12 -15.47
CA THR A 546 -9.51 -28.32 -14.41
C THR A 546 -9.28 -29.16 -13.15
N LYS A 547 -10.31 -29.92 -12.74
CA LYS A 547 -10.23 -30.85 -11.61
C LYS A 547 -9.16 -31.92 -11.80
N HIS A 548 -9.05 -32.49 -13.00
CA HIS A 548 -8.00 -33.46 -13.32
C HIS A 548 -6.61 -32.85 -13.28
N LEU A 549 -6.40 -31.70 -13.92
CA LEU A 549 -5.11 -31.01 -13.92
C LEU A 549 -4.66 -30.61 -12.50
N TRP A 550 -5.61 -30.22 -11.64
CA TRP A 550 -5.33 -29.93 -10.23
C TRP A 550 -4.87 -31.18 -9.46
N ARG A 551 -5.60 -32.30 -9.61
CA ARG A 551 -5.24 -33.59 -8.98
C ARG A 551 -3.85 -34.08 -9.41
N LEU A 552 -3.56 -33.96 -10.71
CA LEU A 552 -2.26 -34.33 -11.28
C LEU A 552 -1.15 -33.33 -10.97
N ARG A 553 -1.46 -32.22 -10.29
CA ARG A 553 -0.50 -31.14 -9.99
C ARG A 553 0.21 -30.69 -11.28
N HIS A 554 -0.56 -30.60 -12.37
CA HIS A 554 0.00 -30.30 -13.68
C HIS A 554 0.62 -28.88 -13.67
N PRO A 555 1.85 -28.68 -14.20
CA PRO A 555 2.57 -27.40 -14.09
C PRO A 555 1.77 -26.19 -14.57
N GLN A 556 0.96 -26.34 -15.63
CA GLN A 556 0.11 -25.25 -16.11
C GLN A 556 -0.87 -24.75 -15.05
N MET A 557 -1.50 -25.63 -14.27
CA MET A 557 -2.42 -25.21 -13.19
C MET A 557 -1.67 -24.61 -12.01
N ILE A 558 -0.56 -25.23 -11.61
CA ILE A 558 0.25 -24.73 -10.49
C ILE A 558 0.79 -23.34 -10.80
N TYR A 559 1.40 -23.14 -11.97
CA TYR A 559 1.97 -21.85 -12.33
C TYR A 559 0.90 -20.79 -12.55
N SER A 560 -0.27 -21.12 -13.13
CA SER A 560 -1.39 -20.17 -13.19
C SER A 560 -1.87 -19.74 -11.79
N ALA A 561 -1.93 -20.66 -10.83
CA ALA A 561 -2.28 -20.32 -9.44
C ALA A 561 -1.21 -19.44 -8.77
N VAL A 562 0.08 -19.77 -8.93
CA VAL A 562 1.21 -18.97 -8.42
C VAL A 562 1.20 -17.57 -9.04
N MET A 563 0.92 -17.46 -10.33
CA MET A 563 0.81 -16.18 -11.05
C MET A 563 -0.34 -15.33 -10.53
N LEU A 564 -1.52 -15.92 -10.32
CA LEU A 564 -2.67 -15.20 -9.77
C LEU A 564 -2.36 -14.68 -8.35
N LEU A 565 -1.73 -15.52 -7.52
CA LEU A 565 -1.27 -15.11 -6.19
C LEU A 565 -0.23 -14.00 -6.26
N ALA A 566 0.74 -14.08 -7.18
CA ALA A 566 1.75 -13.04 -7.37
C ALA A 566 1.14 -11.70 -7.82
N VAL A 567 0.14 -11.72 -8.70
CA VAL A 567 -0.60 -10.50 -9.12
C VAL A 567 -1.38 -9.91 -7.96
N LEU A 568 -2.04 -10.74 -7.14
CA LEU A 568 -2.73 -10.28 -5.94
C LEU A 568 -1.77 -9.63 -4.94
N ILE A 569 -0.62 -10.27 -4.69
CA ILE A 569 0.43 -9.72 -3.83
C ILE A 569 0.96 -8.40 -4.40
N LEU A 570 1.22 -8.32 -5.71
CA LEU A 570 1.66 -7.10 -6.37
C LEU A 570 0.64 -5.97 -6.21
N TYR A 571 -0.63 -6.24 -6.46
CA TYR A 571 -1.71 -5.26 -6.29
C TYR A 571 -1.75 -4.72 -4.86
N LEU A 572 -1.75 -5.62 -3.87
CA LEU A 572 -1.72 -5.25 -2.46
C LEU A 572 -0.49 -4.40 -2.14
N LEU A 573 0.68 -4.74 -2.66
CA LEU A 573 1.92 -3.97 -2.46
C LEU A 573 1.91 -2.60 -3.14
N ILE A 574 1.24 -2.43 -4.29
CA ILE A 574 1.13 -1.15 -4.99
C ILE A 574 0.21 -0.19 -4.24
N GLU A 575 -1.01 -0.64 -3.92
CA GLU A 575 -1.96 0.13 -3.09
C GLU A 575 -1.28 0.53 -1.79
N PHE A 576 -0.55 -0.40 -1.20
CA PHE A 576 0.19 -0.20 0.02
C PHE A 576 1.25 0.93 -0.07
N VAL A 577 2.03 1.00 -1.15
CA VAL A 577 3.03 2.08 -1.33
C VAL A 577 2.37 3.44 -1.59
N LEU A 578 1.18 3.47 -2.18
CA LEU A 578 0.50 4.70 -2.61
C LEU A 578 -0.47 5.28 -1.58
N VAL A 579 -1.01 4.46 -0.67
CA VAL A 579 -1.89 4.90 0.40
C VAL A 579 -1.07 5.59 1.51
N LYS A 580 -1.45 6.83 1.84
CA LYS A 580 -0.85 7.59 2.97
C LYS A 580 -1.02 6.76 4.28
N PRO A 581 0.04 6.52 5.05
CA PRO A 581 -0.08 5.91 6.38
C PRO A 581 -0.76 6.82 7.40
#